data_AF-A0A969UUI7-F1
#
_entry.id   AF-A0A969UUI7-F1
#
_cell.length_a   1.000
_cell.length_b   1.000
_cell.length_c   1.000
_cell.angle_alpha   90.00
_cell.angle_beta   90.00
_cell.angle_gamma   90.00
#
_symmetry.space_group_name_H-M   'P 1'
#
loop_
_entity.id
_entity.type
_entity.pdbx_description
1 polymer ?
#
loop_
_entity_poly.entity_id
_entity_poly.type
_entity_poly.pdbx_seq_one_letter_code
_entity_poly.pdbx_strand_id
1 'polypeptide(L)'
;MSHQFESGFFVAQAAWHRLGTVLEKPPTTTEAIVQAGLDWQVIEEPVYRQDISQSEPTLCKKLMRDRDRRLLGVVKHDYVPLQNQDAFRWFDPLLATGGVELEAAGSLQEGKRIWVLAKIRDAEADILNGDWVRPYLLLHNSHDGSTAIWIQFTPVRVVCWNTLSGAAAHRFGDLWQKKAICIPHSIDLQAQLDRVQNLLDLSKREFLFSVEEYRAMAHQELNQELLETYMGRVLGIRTPVQHPDWSQLVENFERGIGNQGKTLWDAYNAVTEWLDHQRGISAIDRLESTWFGSNARLRTKAHQAAIDLLQNPSIDRQSISRSSRSNLVSLY
;
A
#
# COMPACT_ATOMS: atom_id res chain seq x y z
N MET A 1 18.40 14.47 -7.93
CA MET A 1 18.60 13.12 -7.37
C MET A 1 17.37 12.77 -6.54
N SER A 2 16.77 11.60 -6.77
CA SER A 2 15.49 11.19 -6.19
C SER A 2 15.64 10.83 -4.70
N HIS A 3 15.46 11.82 -3.82
CA HIS A 3 15.48 11.67 -2.36
C HIS A 3 14.10 11.28 -1.81
N GLN A 4 13.55 10.10 -2.16
CA GLN A 4 12.29 9.69 -1.51
C GLN A 4 12.31 8.53 -0.52
N PHE A 5 13.35 7.69 -0.41
CA PHE A 5 13.54 6.85 0.78
C PHE A 5 14.60 7.53 1.65
N GLU A 6 14.28 7.80 2.92
CA GLU A 6 15.18 8.49 3.84
C GLU A 6 15.81 7.52 4.85
N SER A 7 14.99 6.74 5.53
CA SER A 7 15.42 5.82 6.60
C SER A 7 14.34 4.76 6.85
N GLY A 8 14.72 3.64 7.45
CA GLY A 8 13.79 2.56 7.76
C GLY A 8 14.50 1.28 8.22
N PHE A 9 13.71 0.33 8.71
CA PHE A 9 14.15 -1.03 9.00
C PHE A 9 13.31 -2.07 8.27
N PHE A 10 13.89 -3.27 8.11
CA PHE A 10 13.24 -4.46 7.57
C PHE A 10 13.66 -5.68 8.40
N VAL A 11 12.72 -6.58 8.72
CA VAL A 11 13.02 -7.80 9.45
C VAL A 11 13.40 -8.92 8.48
N ALA A 12 14.40 -9.73 8.85
CA ALA A 12 14.95 -10.89 8.14
C ALA A 12 15.66 -10.60 6.80
N GLN A 13 15.14 -9.72 5.96
CA GLN A 13 15.72 -9.42 4.65
C GLN A 13 15.66 -7.94 4.31
N ALA A 14 16.71 -7.44 3.64
CA ALA A 14 16.71 -6.09 3.11
C ALA A 14 15.67 -5.95 1.97
N ALA A 15 15.05 -4.77 1.87
CA ALA A 15 14.33 -4.40 0.66
C ALA A 15 15.23 -4.43 -0.59
N TRP A 16 14.63 -4.49 -1.77
CA TRP A 16 15.30 -4.63 -3.07
C TRP A 16 16.28 -3.51 -3.37
N HIS A 17 16.01 -2.30 -2.86
CA HIS A 17 16.89 -1.15 -2.97
C HIS A 17 18.08 -1.19 -2.00
N ARG A 18 18.11 -2.17 -1.08
CA ARG A 18 19.15 -2.40 -0.07
C ARG A 18 19.45 -1.18 0.82
N LEU A 19 18.43 -0.37 1.08
CA LEU A 19 18.51 0.76 2.00
C LEU A 19 17.80 0.39 3.30
N GLY A 20 18.21 0.99 4.41
CA GLY A 20 17.67 0.73 5.74
C GLY A 20 18.42 -0.36 6.51
N THR A 21 18.01 -0.59 7.75
CA THR A 21 18.63 -1.55 8.67
C THR A 21 17.89 -2.89 8.62
N VAL A 22 18.62 -4.00 8.50
CA VAL A 22 18.02 -5.34 8.61
C VAL A 22 18.08 -5.80 10.06
N LEU A 23 16.93 -6.19 10.61
CA LEU A 23 16.80 -6.72 11.96
C LEU A 23 16.62 -8.23 11.92
N GLU A 24 17.23 -8.95 12.88
CA GLU A 24 17.09 -10.40 12.98
C GLU A 24 15.73 -10.83 13.54
N LYS A 25 15.11 -9.98 14.37
CA LYS A 25 13.85 -10.26 15.06
C LYS A 25 12.92 -9.05 14.98
N PRO A 26 11.60 -9.27 15.00
CA PRO A 26 10.62 -8.18 15.10
C PRO A 26 10.88 -7.29 16.33
N PRO A 27 11.00 -5.97 16.15
CA PRO A 27 11.21 -5.04 17.26
C PRO A 27 9.90 -4.71 18.00
N THR A 28 10.03 -4.24 19.25
CA THR A 28 8.96 -3.50 19.94
C THR A 28 8.72 -2.14 19.30
N THR A 29 7.62 -1.45 19.58
CA THR A 29 7.35 -0.10 19.02
C THR A 29 8.43 0.92 19.41
N THR A 30 8.93 0.86 20.64
CA THR A 30 10.01 1.73 21.14
C THR A 30 11.33 1.49 20.41
N GLU A 31 11.66 0.25 20.10
CA GLU A 31 12.85 -0.07 19.30
C GLU A 31 12.63 0.30 17.83
N ALA A 32 11.45 -0.01 17.30
CA ALA A 32 11.09 0.16 15.90
C ALA A 32 11.21 1.62 15.44
N ILE A 33 10.73 2.57 16.24
CA ILE A 33 10.80 4.00 15.90
C ILE A 33 12.24 4.50 15.80
N VAL A 34 13.13 4.00 16.66
CA VAL A 34 14.56 4.31 16.64
C VAL A 34 15.22 3.67 15.41
N GLN A 35 14.97 2.36 15.18
CA GLN A 35 15.54 1.65 14.03
C GLN A 35 15.06 2.20 12.68
N ALA A 36 13.85 2.74 12.64
CA ALA A 36 13.31 3.42 11.46
C ALA A 36 13.88 4.83 11.23
N GLY A 37 14.62 5.40 12.19
CA GLY A 37 15.09 6.79 12.14
C GLY A 37 13.98 7.83 12.34
N LEU A 38 12.88 7.42 12.97
CA LEU A 38 11.63 8.18 13.11
C LEU A 38 11.42 8.79 14.50
N ASP A 39 12.38 8.64 15.41
CA ASP A 39 12.34 9.21 16.76
C ASP A 39 12.68 10.71 16.74
N TRP A 40 11.77 11.48 16.15
CA TRP A 40 11.79 12.93 16.05
C TRP A 40 10.35 13.43 16.15
N GLN A 41 10.18 14.70 16.53
CA GLN A 41 8.88 15.32 16.70
C GLN A 41 8.54 16.28 15.55
N VAL A 42 7.25 16.37 15.28
CA VAL A 42 6.69 17.43 14.43
C VAL A 42 6.47 18.67 15.29
N ILE A 43 7.17 19.74 14.96
CA ILE A 43 7.02 21.06 15.57
C ILE A 43 6.30 22.00 14.61
N GLU A 44 5.56 22.94 15.18
CA GLU A 44 4.74 23.89 14.43
C GLU A 44 5.36 25.28 14.45
N GLU A 45 5.36 25.97 13.31
CA GLU A 45 5.78 27.37 13.22
C GLU A 45 4.77 28.24 12.47
N PRO A 46 4.51 29.46 12.93
CA PRO A 46 3.64 30.39 12.23
C PRO A 46 4.23 30.79 10.86
N VAL A 47 3.35 30.96 9.86
CA VAL A 47 3.68 31.58 8.58
C VAL A 47 3.21 33.02 8.62
N TYR A 48 4.09 33.97 8.28
CA TYR A 48 3.77 35.40 8.21
C TYR A 48 3.75 35.88 6.76
N ARG A 49 2.90 36.88 6.47
CA ARG A 49 2.90 37.57 5.18
C ARG A 49 4.05 38.59 5.16
N GLN A 50 4.72 38.76 4.02
CA GLN A 50 5.92 39.61 3.92
C GLN A 50 5.61 41.13 3.81
N ASP A 51 4.39 41.48 3.39
CA ASP A 51 3.88 42.84 3.13
C ASP A 51 3.11 43.46 4.32
N ILE A 52 2.68 42.65 5.29
CA ILE A 52 2.07 43.08 6.56
C ILE A 52 3.16 42.98 7.62
N SER A 53 3.18 43.89 8.61
CA SER A 53 4.07 43.73 9.77
C SER A 53 4.03 42.28 10.25
N GLN A 54 5.18 41.68 10.59
CA GLN A 54 5.33 40.28 11.04
C GLN A 54 4.58 39.96 12.37
N SER A 55 3.57 40.76 12.71
CA SER A 55 2.75 40.69 13.92
C SER A 55 1.57 39.74 13.78
N GLU A 56 1.01 39.52 12.58
CA GLU A 56 -0.16 38.65 12.40
C GLU A 56 0.17 37.37 11.61
N PRO A 57 0.04 36.18 12.24
CA PRO A 57 0.22 34.92 11.54
C PRO A 57 -0.92 34.71 10.52
N THR A 58 -0.59 34.05 9.42
CA THR A 58 -1.57 33.62 8.42
C THR A 58 -2.45 32.49 8.95
N LEU A 59 -3.49 32.11 8.19
CA LEU A 59 -4.32 30.93 8.45
C LEU A 59 -3.58 29.59 8.23
N CYS A 60 -2.27 29.65 8.01
CA CYS A 60 -1.41 28.49 7.76
C CYS A 60 -0.25 28.45 8.76
N LYS A 61 0.26 27.25 8.99
CA LYS A 61 1.46 26.98 9.78
C LYS A 61 2.39 26.03 9.03
N LYS A 62 3.68 26.14 9.31
CA LYS A 62 4.69 25.17 8.86
C LYS A 62 4.74 24.04 9.87
N LEU A 63 4.81 22.81 9.36
CA LEU A 63 5.20 21.65 10.13
C LEU A 63 6.66 21.34 9.80
N MET A 64 7.47 21.17 10.82
CA MET A 64 8.89 20.91 10.68
C MET A 64 9.34 19.78 11.60
N ARG A 65 10.43 19.13 11.22
CA ARG A 65 11.11 18.17 12.07
C ARG A 65 11.98 18.89 13.10
N ASP A 66 11.84 18.55 14.37
CA ASP A 66 12.61 19.16 15.46
C ASP A 66 14.13 18.93 15.33
N ARG A 67 14.52 17.72 14.92
CA ARG A 67 15.91 17.25 14.85
C ARG A 67 16.81 18.10 13.96
N ASP A 68 16.32 18.52 12.80
CA ASP A 68 17.11 19.18 11.76
C ASP A 68 16.38 20.33 11.06
N ARG A 69 15.20 20.71 11.56
CA ARG A 69 14.39 21.82 11.05
C ARG A 69 13.92 21.61 9.61
N ARG A 70 13.90 20.37 9.10
CA ARG A 70 13.38 20.06 7.77
C ARG A 70 11.91 20.44 7.66
N LEU A 71 11.54 21.16 6.61
CA LEU A 71 10.15 21.48 6.31
C LEU A 71 9.40 20.23 5.87
N LEU A 72 8.39 19.83 6.63
CA LEU A 72 7.51 18.72 6.30
C LEU A 72 6.36 19.21 5.40
N GLY A 73 5.73 20.32 5.75
CA GLY A 73 4.68 20.91 4.91
C GLY A 73 4.14 22.23 5.44
N VAL A 74 3.23 22.82 4.66
CA VAL A 74 2.46 24.00 5.07
C VAL A 74 1.00 23.59 5.09
N VAL A 75 0.39 23.65 6.27
CA VAL A 75 -0.97 23.17 6.53
C VAL A 75 -1.82 24.31 7.08
N LYS A 76 -3.13 24.11 7.12
CA LYS A 76 -4.04 25.03 7.79
C LYS A 76 -3.76 25.08 9.30
N HIS A 77 -4.09 26.20 9.92
CA HIS A 77 -3.82 26.43 11.34
C HIS A 77 -4.47 25.39 12.27
N ASP A 78 -5.65 24.87 11.90
CA ASP A 78 -6.43 23.87 12.63
C ASP A 78 -5.96 22.41 12.41
N TYR A 79 -5.01 22.17 11.52
CA TYR A 79 -4.44 20.84 11.32
C TYR A 79 -3.61 20.42 12.53
N VAL A 80 -3.89 19.25 13.10
CA VAL A 80 -3.12 18.70 14.24
C VAL A 80 -2.27 17.53 13.72
N PRO A 81 -0.93 17.63 13.70
CA PRO A 81 -0.10 16.52 13.27
C PRO A 81 -0.14 15.36 14.27
N LEU A 82 -0.27 14.12 13.77
CA LEU A 82 -0.02 12.92 14.57
C LEU A 82 1.48 12.72 14.73
N GLN A 83 1.96 12.63 15.97
CA GLN A 83 3.37 12.36 16.23
C GLN A 83 3.73 10.92 15.83
N ASN A 84 4.97 10.72 15.37
CA ASN A 84 5.44 9.38 14.99
C ASN A 84 5.30 8.41 16.17
N GLN A 85 5.63 8.83 17.40
CA GLN A 85 5.49 8.00 18.59
C GLN A 85 4.05 7.48 18.76
N ASP A 86 3.05 8.33 18.56
CA ASP A 86 1.64 7.92 18.67
C ASP A 86 1.23 6.97 17.54
N ALA A 87 1.75 7.18 16.33
CA ALA A 87 1.53 6.27 15.20
C ALA A 87 2.10 4.86 15.47
N PHE A 88 3.28 4.76 16.09
CA PHE A 88 3.86 3.47 16.48
C PHE A 88 3.08 2.84 17.64
N ARG A 89 2.76 3.61 18.69
CA ARG A 89 2.03 3.13 19.87
C ARG A 89 0.64 2.59 19.54
N TRP A 90 0.05 2.97 18.40
CA TRP A 90 -1.18 2.36 17.90
C TRP A 90 -1.08 0.83 17.80
N PHE A 91 0.11 0.28 17.52
CA PHE A 91 0.34 -1.17 17.43
C PHE A 91 0.57 -1.84 18.79
N ASP A 92 0.83 -1.10 19.88
CA ASP A 92 1.16 -1.67 21.20
C ASP A 92 0.16 -2.74 21.65
N PRO A 93 -1.17 -2.54 21.53
CA PRO A 93 -2.11 -3.56 21.92
C PRO A 93 -2.06 -4.84 21.08
N LEU A 94 -1.86 -4.72 19.77
CA LEU A 94 -1.80 -5.86 18.86
C LEU A 94 -0.54 -6.69 19.09
N LEU A 95 0.56 -6.02 19.46
CA LEU A 95 1.79 -6.68 19.86
C LEU A 95 1.62 -7.37 21.21
N ALA A 96 0.97 -6.71 22.17
CA ALA A 96 0.73 -7.26 23.51
C ALA A 96 -0.17 -8.52 23.49
N THR A 97 -1.17 -8.57 22.60
CA THR A 97 -2.00 -9.77 22.40
C THR A 97 -1.31 -10.85 21.56
N GLY A 98 -0.15 -10.56 20.97
CA GLY A 98 0.53 -11.45 20.04
C GLY A 98 -0.20 -11.62 18.71
N GLY A 99 -1.09 -10.69 18.34
CA GLY A 99 -1.84 -10.74 17.08
C GLY A 99 -1.02 -10.36 15.85
N VAL A 100 0.02 -9.54 16.03
CA VAL A 100 0.90 -9.05 14.96
C VAL A 100 2.37 -9.03 15.38
N GLU A 101 3.27 -8.89 14.41
CA GLU A 101 4.69 -8.59 14.59
C GLU A 101 5.08 -7.44 13.64
N LEU A 102 5.88 -6.47 14.10
CA LEU A 102 6.38 -5.41 13.21
C LEU A 102 7.42 -5.99 12.26
N GLU A 103 7.22 -5.81 10.95
CA GLU A 103 8.10 -6.38 9.93
C GLU A 103 8.95 -5.33 9.23
N ALA A 104 8.43 -4.11 9.06
CA ALA A 104 9.20 -3.01 8.50
C ALA A 104 8.57 -1.66 8.84
N ALA A 105 9.37 -0.59 8.84
CA ALA A 105 8.87 0.79 8.92
C ALA A 105 9.88 1.75 8.29
N GLY A 106 9.43 2.94 7.91
CA GLY A 106 10.35 3.93 7.36
C GLY A 106 9.78 5.30 7.07
N SER A 107 10.69 6.19 6.66
CA SER A 107 10.46 7.56 6.24
C SER A 107 10.62 7.70 4.73
N LEU A 108 9.69 8.42 4.13
CA LEU A 108 9.74 8.85 2.74
C LEU A 108 9.74 10.37 2.62
N GLN A 109 10.29 10.85 1.50
CA GLN A 109 10.33 12.28 1.14
C GLN A 109 10.83 13.17 2.29
N GLU A 110 11.94 12.77 2.91
CA GLU A 110 12.61 13.55 3.97
C GLU A 110 11.74 13.79 5.22
N GLY A 111 10.94 12.79 5.59
CA GLY A 111 10.10 12.82 6.77
C GLY A 111 8.68 13.30 6.50
N LYS A 112 8.33 13.70 5.28
CA LYS A 112 6.96 14.12 4.95
C LYS A 112 5.95 13.00 5.10
N ARG A 113 6.37 11.76 4.83
CA ARG A 113 5.54 10.58 4.94
C ARG A 113 6.24 9.49 5.73
N ILE A 114 5.49 8.79 6.55
CA ILE A 114 5.98 7.62 7.28
C ILE A 114 5.05 6.45 7.09
N TRP A 115 5.57 5.25 7.32
CA TRP A 115 4.80 4.02 7.23
C TRP A 115 5.29 2.98 8.23
N VAL A 116 4.39 2.10 8.65
CA VAL A 116 4.66 0.96 9.53
C VAL A 116 3.91 -0.25 8.98
N LEU A 117 4.62 -1.36 8.80
CA LEU A 117 4.08 -2.62 8.32
C LEU A 117 4.14 -3.67 9.44
N ALA A 118 2.99 -4.23 9.79
CA ALA A 118 2.87 -5.28 10.79
C ALA A 118 2.30 -6.55 10.15
N LYS A 119 3.03 -7.67 10.27
CA LYS A 119 2.57 -9.00 9.85
C LYS A 119 1.51 -9.50 10.82
N ILE A 120 0.37 -9.95 10.32
CA ILE A 120 -0.64 -10.64 11.13
C ILE A 120 -0.18 -12.10 11.32
N ARG A 121 -0.11 -12.55 12.58
CA ARG A 121 0.35 -13.90 12.93
C ARG A 121 -0.75 -14.94 12.67
N ASP A 122 -0.29 -16.19 12.50
CA ASP A 122 -1.12 -17.40 12.41
C ASP A 122 -2.21 -17.36 11.34
N ALA A 123 -1.98 -16.60 10.27
CA ALA A 123 -2.94 -16.39 9.21
C ALA A 123 -2.30 -16.46 7.82
N GLU A 124 -1.07 -16.97 7.67
CA GLU A 124 -0.48 -17.18 6.34
C GLU A 124 -1.05 -18.42 5.63
N ALA A 125 -1.06 -18.41 4.30
CA ALA A 125 -1.66 -19.49 3.51
C ALA A 125 -0.81 -19.86 2.30
N ASP A 126 -0.66 -21.15 2.06
CA ASP A 126 -0.15 -21.69 0.80
C ASP A 126 -1.29 -21.66 -0.25
N ILE A 127 -1.04 -20.98 -1.35
CA ILE A 127 -1.97 -20.88 -2.47
C ILE A 127 -1.85 -22.13 -3.34
N LEU A 128 -0.63 -22.45 -3.78
CA LEU A 128 -0.36 -23.63 -4.59
C LEU A 128 1.14 -23.99 -4.52
N ASN A 129 1.45 -25.22 -4.10
CA ASN A 129 2.79 -25.82 -4.16
C ASN A 129 3.90 -24.97 -3.53
N GLY A 130 3.66 -24.39 -2.34
CA GLY A 130 4.64 -23.59 -1.61
C GLY A 130 4.68 -22.12 -2.04
N ASP A 131 3.68 -21.65 -2.79
CA ASP A 131 3.49 -20.23 -3.08
C ASP A 131 2.66 -19.57 -1.98
N TRP A 132 3.36 -19.10 -0.95
CA TRP A 132 2.77 -18.55 0.26
C TRP A 132 2.33 -17.09 0.12
N VAL A 133 1.20 -16.75 0.71
CA VAL A 133 0.72 -15.37 0.90
C VAL A 133 0.54 -15.10 2.39
N ARG A 134 0.90 -13.89 2.81
CA ARG A 134 0.88 -13.43 4.21
C ARG A 134 0.01 -12.19 4.38
N PRO A 135 -0.79 -12.10 5.45
CA PRO A 135 -1.58 -10.91 5.77
C PRO A 135 -0.79 -9.87 6.57
N TYR A 136 -1.00 -8.59 6.27
CA TYR A 136 -0.37 -7.46 6.95
C TYR A 136 -1.35 -6.32 7.23
N LEU A 137 -0.99 -5.47 8.18
CA LEU A 137 -1.53 -4.13 8.39
C LEU A 137 -0.48 -3.10 8.00
N LEU A 138 -0.86 -2.17 7.12
CA LEU A 138 -0.05 -1.03 6.73
C LEU A 138 -0.65 0.23 7.34
N LEU A 139 0.09 0.88 8.24
CA LEU A 139 -0.18 2.24 8.68
C LEU A 139 0.57 3.23 7.80
N HIS A 140 -0.10 4.29 7.41
CA HIS A 140 0.50 5.42 6.71
C HIS A 140 0.13 6.75 7.37
N ASN A 141 1.10 7.66 7.45
CA ASN A 141 0.90 9.03 7.91
C ASN A 141 1.64 10.03 6.99
N SER A 142 0.99 11.17 6.71
CA SER A 142 1.53 12.26 5.90
C SER A 142 1.50 13.56 6.69
N HIS A 143 2.68 14.03 7.07
CA HIS A 143 2.87 15.26 7.84
C HIS A 143 2.64 16.52 7.02
N ASP A 144 2.67 16.43 5.69
CA ASP A 144 2.41 17.56 4.80
C ASP A 144 0.92 17.88 4.61
N GLY A 145 0.02 17.11 5.26
CA GLY A 145 -1.43 17.25 5.15
C GLY A 145 -2.02 16.80 3.82
N SER A 146 -1.23 16.18 2.93
CA SER A 146 -1.71 15.72 1.62
C SER A 146 -2.64 14.51 1.69
N THR A 147 -2.58 13.72 2.77
CA THR A 147 -3.44 12.55 3.00
C THR A 147 -3.78 12.42 4.49
N ALA A 148 -4.93 11.82 4.78
CA ALA A 148 -5.29 11.44 6.14
C ALA A 148 -4.41 10.28 6.65
N ILE A 149 -4.31 10.13 7.97
CA ILE A 149 -3.75 8.92 8.58
C ILE A 149 -4.74 7.78 8.38
N TRP A 150 -4.24 6.64 7.91
CA TRP A 150 -5.06 5.45 7.76
C TRP A 150 -4.26 4.18 7.96
N ILE A 151 -5.01 3.11 8.24
CA ILE A 151 -4.50 1.75 8.35
C ILE A 151 -5.30 0.87 7.41
N GLN A 152 -4.61 -0.01 6.69
CA GLN A 152 -5.21 -0.90 5.71
C GLN A 152 -4.64 -2.31 5.80
N PHE A 153 -5.51 -3.28 5.58
CA PHE A 153 -5.15 -4.67 5.40
C PHE A 153 -4.53 -4.91 4.02
N THR A 154 -3.38 -5.58 3.95
CA THR A 154 -2.71 -5.97 2.69
C THR A 154 -2.27 -7.44 2.69
N PRO A 155 -2.69 -8.27 1.73
CA PRO A 155 -2.09 -9.58 1.47
C PRO A 155 -0.82 -9.42 0.61
N VAL A 156 0.28 -10.05 1.02
CA VAL A 156 1.58 -10.01 0.33
C VAL A 156 2.06 -11.42 0.03
N ARG A 157 2.36 -11.70 -1.24
CA ARG A 157 2.95 -12.95 -1.70
C ARG A 157 4.43 -13.04 -1.27
N VAL A 158 4.80 -14.12 -0.60
CA VAL A 158 6.13 -14.31 0.01
C VAL A 158 7.24 -14.26 -1.03
N VAL A 159 7.10 -14.94 -2.16
CA VAL A 159 8.20 -14.98 -3.16
C VAL A 159 8.41 -13.62 -3.86
N CYS A 160 7.46 -12.69 -3.75
CA CYS A 160 7.66 -11.29 -4.14
C CYS A 160 8.44 -10.49 -3.08
N TRP A 161 9.18 -11.16 -2.18
CA TRP A 161 9.99 -10.57 -1.09
C TRP A 161 10.79 -9.39 -1.61
N ASN A 162 10.23 -8.20 -1.34
CA ASN A 162 10.69 -6.83 -1.60
C ASN A 162 9.53 -5.86 -1.83
N THR A 163 8.30 -6.35 -1.98
CA THR A 163 7.16 -5.45 -2.02
C THR A 163 6.61 -5.23 -0.62
N LEU A 164 6.86 -4.04 -0.05
CA LEU A 164 5.77 -3.40 0.68
C LEU A 164 4.65 -3.24 -0.34
N SER A 165 3.77 -4.23 -0.50
CA SER A 165 2.64 -4.07 -1.41
C SER A 165 1.58 -3.34 -0.64
N GLY A 166 1.26 -2.14 -1.11
CA GLY A 166 -0.02 -1.53 -0.84
C GLY A 166 -1.11 -2.57 -1.08
N ALA A 167 -1.94 -2.72 -0.07
CA ALA A 167 -3.21 -3.42 -0.11
C ALA A 167 -3.93 -3.18 -1.43
N ALA A 168 -4.73 -4.17 -1.84
CA ALA A 168 -5.81 -3.98 -2.80
C ALA A 168 -6.44 -2.60 -2.54
N ALA A 169 -6.22 -1.66 -3.46
CA ALA A 169 -6.86 -0.36 -3.47
C ALA A 169 -8.36 -0.58 -3.70
N HIS A 170 -9.04 -1.07 -2.67
CA HIS A 170 -10.48 -1.05 -2.59
C HIS A 170 -10.90 0.43 -2.60
N ARG A 171 -11.15 0.90 -3.82
CA ARG A 171 -12.13 1.91 -4.21
C ARG A 171 -11.76 3.34 -3.79
N PHE A 172 -10.84 3.92 -4.57
CA PHE A 172 -10.54 5.37 -4.63
C PHE A 172 -11.64 6.22 -5.32
N GLY A 173 -12.88 5.75 -5.28
CA GLY A 173 -14.08 6.49 -5.64
C GLY A 173 -15.21 5.94 -4.77
N ASP A 174 -15.70 6.76 -3.85
CA ASP A 174 -16.91 6.54 -3.03
C ASP A 174 -16.83 5.63 -1.78
N LEU A 175 -15.66 5.10 -1.40
CA LEU A 175 -15.54 4.18 -0.24
C LEU A 175 -14.45 4.48 0.78
N TRP A 176 -14.08 5.76 0.90
CA TRP A 176 -13.32 6.25 2.06
C TRP A 176 -13.91 5.81 3.42
N GLN A 177 -15.21 5.47 3.48
CA GLN A 177 -15.92 5.13 4.71
C GLN A 177 -15.92 3.65 5.12
N LYS A 178 -15.46 2.67 4.31
CA LYS A 178 -15.71 1.24 4.61
C LYS A 178 -14.52 0.34 4.98
N LYS A 179 -13.27 0.71 4.70
CA LYS A 179 -12.11 -0.20 4.96
C LYS A 179 -10.84 0.44 5.53
N ALA A 180 -10.67 1.76 5.39
CA ALA A 180 -9.60 2.48 6.07
C ALA A 180 -10.13 2.98 7.41
N ILE A 181 -9.48 2.60 8.51
CA ILE A 181 -9.76 3.25 9.80
C ILE A 181 -8.98 4.56 9.82
N CYS A 182 -9.70 5.67 9.67
CA CYS A 182 -9.15 6.98 9.99
C CYS A 182 -8.92 7.03 11.50
N ILE A 183 -7.66 7.16 11.92
CA ILE A 183 -7.31 7.28 13.32
C ILE A 183 -7.66 8.72 13.76
N PRO A 184 -8.59 8.93 14.70
CA PRO A 184 -8.82 10.26 15.25
C PRO A 184 -7.58 10.73 16.01
N HIS A 185 -7.27 12.04 15.94
CA HIS A 185 -6.12 12.63 16.62
C HIS A 185 -6.19 12.61 18.17
N SER A 186 -7.28 12.12 18.78
CA SER A 186 -7.39 11.94 20.23
C SER A 186 -7.31 10.47 20.65
N ILE A 187 -6.33 10.17 21.50
CA ILE A 187 -5.99 8.84 22.00
C ILE A 187 -6.86 8.57 23.24
N ASP A 188 -8.09 8.11 23.05
CA ASP A 188 -8.73 7.27 24.08
C ASP A 188 -8.31 5.82 23.84
N LEU A 189 -7.27 5.40 24.55
CA LEU A 189 -6.61 4.11 24.37
C LEU A 189 -7.59 2.92 24.54
N GLN A 190 -8.59 3.02 25.42
CA GLN A 190 -9.56 1.94 25.63
C GLN A 190 -10.58 1.86 24.48
N ALA A 191 -11.09 3.00 24.01
CA ALA A 191 -11.94 3.02 22.82
C ALA A 191 -11.20 2.58 21.54
N GLN A 192 -9.87 2.68 21.51
CA GLN A 192 -9.04 2.17 20.42
C GLN A 192 -8.87 0.65 20.47
N LEU A 193 -8.78 0.02 21.65
CA LEU A 193 -8.56 -1.43 21.79
C LEU A 193 -9.64 -2.27 21.09
N ASP A 194 -10.91 -1.98 21.37
CA ASP A 194 -12.02 -2.70 20.75
C ASP A 194 -12.05 -2.50 19.23
N ARG A 195 -11.71 -1.30 18.75
CA ARG A 195 -11.63 -1.01 17.31
C ARG A 195 -10.48 -1.77 16.65
N VAL A 196 -9.35 -1.85 17.35
CA VAL A 196 -8.12 -2.50 16.89
C VAL A 196 -8.31 -4.02 16.80
N GLN A 197 -8.93 -4.65 17.80
CA GLN A 197 -9.23 -6.09 17.75
C GLN A 197 -10.24 -6.42 16.65
N ASN A 198 -11.30 -5.61 16.50
CA ASN A 198 -12.26 -5.78 15.42
C ASN A 198 -11.62 -5.62 14.03
N LEU A 199 -10.67 -4.69 13.87
CA LEU A 199 -9.90 -4.54 12.65
C LEU A 199 -9.07 -5.79 12.35
N LEU A 200 -8.38 -6.35 13.34
CA LEU A 200 -7.58 -7.56 13.17
C LEU A 200 -8.47 -8.74 12.72
N ASP A 201 -9.61 -8.93 13.39
CA ASP A 201 -10.54 -10.01 13.07
C ASP A 201 -11.15 -9.85 11.69
N LEU A 202 -11.52 -8.62 11.30
CA LEU A 202 -12.00 -8.32 9.95
C LEU A 202 -10.91 -8.58 8.91
N SER A 203 -9.68 -8.15 9.19
CA SER A 203 -8.52 -8.34 8.29
C SER A 203 -8.22 -9.82 8.08
N LYS A 204 -8.31 -10.65 9.13
CA LYS A 204 -8.15 -12.10 9.02
C LYS A 204 -9.24 -12.73 8.15
N ARG A 205 -10.51 -12.31 8.31
CA ARG A 205 -11.61 -12.81 7.46
C ARG A 205 -11.45 -12.39 6.01
N GLU A 206 -11.06 -11.14 5.77
CA GLU A 206 -10.79 -10.63 4.43
C GLU A 206 -9.63 -11.39 3.77
N PHE A 207 -8.57 -11.70 4.53
CA PHE A 207 -7.47 -12.52 4.06
C PHE A 207 -7.93 -13.91 3.61
N LEU A 208 -8.75 -14.60 4.40
CA LEU A 208 -9.26 -15.92 4.04
C LEU A 208 -10.07 -15.89 2.74
N PHE A 209 -10.88 -14.84 2.54
CA PHE A 209 -11.59 -14.65 1.27
C PHE A 209 -10.63 -14.43 0.09
N SER A 210 -9.61 -13.58 0.26
CA SER A 210 -8.58 -13.39 -0.77
C SER A 210 -7.83 -14.69 -1.09
N VAL A 211 -7.57 -15.54 -0.10
CA VAL A 211 -6.94 -16.86 -0.32
C VAL A 211 -7.81 -17.77 -1.19
N GLU A 212 -9.12 -17.80 -0.97
CA GLU A 212 -10.05 -18.56 -1.82
C GLU A 212 -10.03 -18.05 -3.27
N GLU A 213 -10.02 -16.73 -3.45
CA GLU A 213 -9.88 -16.11 -4.77
C GLU A 213 -8.54 -16.48 -5.45
N TYR A 214 -7.42 -16.39 -4.73
CA TYR A 214 -6.10 -16.74 -5.27
C TYR A 214 -6.00 -18.23 -5.63
N ARG A 215 -6.57 -19.12 -4.81
CA ARG A 215 -6.64 -20.55 -5.14
C ARG A 215 -7.48 -20.81 -6.38
N ALA A 216 -8.61 -20.12 -6.53
CA ALA A 216 -9.41 -20.21 -7.74
C ALA A 216 -8.62 -19.74 -8.99
N MET A 217 -7.87 -18.64 -8.88
CA MET A 217 -6.97 -18.18 -9.95
C MET A 217 -5.88 -19.21 -10.28
N ALA A 218 -5.33 -19.90 -9.28
CA ALA A 218 -4.29 -20.90 -9.44
C ALA A 218 -4.77 -22.19 -10.11
N HIS A 219 -6.08 -22.47 -10.06
CA HIS A 219 -6.69 -23.60 -10.76
C HIS A 219 -7.27 -23.25 -12.15
N GLN A 220 -7.31 -21.97 -12.51
CA GLN A 220 -7.79 -21.53 -13.81
C GLN A 220 -6.63 -21.46 -14.81
N GLU A 221 -6.53 -22.44 -15.70
CA GLU A 221 -5.57 -22.39 -16.81
C GLU A 221 -5.92 -21.27 -17.80
N LEU A 222 -4.88 -20.66 -18.37
CA LEU A 222 -4.96 -19.63 -19.40
C LEU A 222 -4.32 -20.13 -20.69
N ASN A 223 -5.04 -19.94 -21.79
CA ASN A 223 -4.44 -19.96 -23.12
C ASN A 223 -4.05 -18.53 -23.53
N GLN A 224 -3.37 -18.41 -24.67
CA GLN A 224 -2.94 -17.13 -25.25
C GLN A 224 -4.09 -16.10 -25.32
N GLU A 225 -5.28 -16.50 -25.76
CA GLU A 225 -6.42 -15.60 -25.96
C GLU A 225 -6.98 -15.08 -24.62
N LEU A 226 -7.06 -15.93 -23.59
CA LEU A 226 -7.48 -15.53 -22.26
C LEU A 226 -6.43 -14.64 -21.58
N LEU A 227 -5.15 -14.91 -21.77
CA LEU A 227 -4.07 -14.05 -21.29
C LEU A 227 -4.16 -12.65 -21.88
N GLU A 228 -4.32 -12.54 -23.20
CA GLU A 228 -4.53 -11.26 -23.88
C GLU A 228 -5.81 -10.57 -23.39
N THR A 229 -6.91 -11.33 -23.21
CA THR A 229 -8.16 -10.78 -22.68
C THR A 229 -7.97 -10.20 -21.27
N TYR A 230 -7.31 -10.94 -20.39
CA TYR A 230 -6.99 -10.50 -19.03
C TYR A 230 -6.14 -9.23 -19.04
N MET A 231 -5.00 -9.25 -19.73
CA MET A 231 -4.09 -8.11 -19.81
C MET A 231 -4.75 -6.88 -20.43
N GLY A 232 -5.60 -7.07 -21.45
CA GLY A 232 -6.40 -6.01 -22.06
C GLY A 232 -7.37 -5.37 -21.06
N ARG A 233 -8.05 -6.17 -20.23
CA ARG A 233 -8.90 -5.67 -19.14
C ARG A 233 -8.08 -4.88 -18.12
N VAL A 234 -6.95 -5.41 -17.66
CA VAL A 234 -6.04 -4.72 -16.71
C VAL A 234 -5.59 -3.37 -17.26
N LEU A 235 -4.98 -3.37 -18.45
CA LEU A 235 -4.42 -2.18 -19.08
C LEU A 235 -5.50 -1.21 -19.61
N GLY A 236 -6.74 -1.68 -19.80
CA GLY A 236 -7.83 -0.87 -20.35
C GLY A 236 -7.68 -0.60 -21.85
N ILE A 237 -7.08 -1.54 -22.58
CA ILE A 237 -6.81 -1.45 -24.02
C ILE A 237 -7.28 -2.73 -24.72
N ARG A 238 -7.67 -2.61 -25.99
CA ARG A 238 -8.17 -3.75 -26.78
C ARG A 238 -7.05 -4.63 -27.34
N THR A 239 -5.88 -4.06 -27.60
CA THR A 239 -4.74 -4.72 -28.24
C THR A 239 -3.52 -4.68 -27.29
N PRO A 240 -3.53 -5.44 -26.19
CA PRO A 240 -2.45 -5.40 -25.20
C PRO A 240 -1.11 -5.85 -25.76
N VAL A 241 -1.10 -6.67 -26.81
CA VAL A 241 0.10 -7.06 -27.57
C VAL A 241 0.89 -5.88 -28.15
N GLN A 242 0.27 -4.70 -28.30
CA GLN A 242 0.91 -3.47 -28.77
C GLN A 242 1.39 -2.57 -27.62
N HIS A 243 1.13 -2.94 -26.37
CA HIS A 243 1.61 -2.18 -25.22
C HIS A 243 3.14 -2.22 -25.17
N PRO A 244 3.83 -1.10 -24.88
CA PRO A 244 5.30 -1.08 -24.81
C PRO A 244 5.90 -2.13 -23.88
N ASP A 245 5.22 -2.40 -22.76
CA ASP A 245 5.66 -3.37 -21.75
C ASP A 245 5.08 -4.78 -21.96
N TRP A 246 4.48 -5.08 -23.12
CA TRP A 246 3.87 -6.40 -23.38
C TRP A 246 4.87 -7.54 -23.24
N SER A 247 6.07 -7.40 -23.81
CA SER A 247 7.12 -8.40 -23.71
C SER A 247 7.51 -8.69 -22.27
N GLN A 248 7.62 -7.64 -21.45
CA GLN A 248 7.95 -7.78 -20.04
C GLN A 248 6.83 -8.48 -19.25
N LEU A 249 5.56 -8.15 -19.53
CA LEU A 249 4.41 -8.80 -18.90
C LEU A 249 4.33 -10.30 -19.24
N VAL A 250 4.61 -10.67 -20.49
CA VAL A 250 4.68 -12.07 -20.92
C VAL A 250 5.88 -12.78 -20.29
N GLU A 251 7.04 -12.14 -20.23
CA GLU A 251 8.21 -12.71 -19.55
C GLU A 251 7.93 -12.97 -18.07
N ASN A 252 7.32 -12.03 -17.35
CA ASN A 252 6.93 -12.23 -15.95
C ASN A 252 5.87 -13.34 -15.81
N PHE A 253 4.96 -13.49 -16.78
CA PHE A 253 3.98 -14.58 -16.78
C PHE A 253 4.65 -15.94 -16.92
N GLU A 254 5.57 -16.09 -17.87
CA GLU A 254 6.22 -17.37 -18.15
C GLU A 254 7.31 -17.74 -17.15
N ARG A 255 8.05 -16.74 -16.66
CA ARG A 255 9.32 -16.92 -15.92
C ARG A 255 9.49 -15.98 -14.73
N GLY A 256 8.47 -15.18 -14.41
CA GLY A 256 8.47 -14.35 -13.21
C GLY A 256 8.61 -15.21 -11.96
N ILE A 257 8.91 -14.56 -10.84
CA ILE A 257 9.26 -15.28 -9.62
C ILE A 257 8.07 -16.15 -9.17
N GLY A 258 8.29 -17.46 -9.07
CA GLY A 258 7.27 -18.43 -8.70
C GLY A 258 6.19 -18.69 -9.75
N ASN A 259 6.31 -18.12 -10.95
CA ASN A 259 5.34 -18.33 -12.04
C ASN A 259 5.76 -19.47 -12.97
N GLN A 260 4.76 -20.07 -13.62
CA GLN A 260 4.96 -21.14 -14.63
C GLN A 260 4.34 -20.85 -15.99
N GLY A 261 3.70 -19.69 -16.16
CA GLY A 261 3.05 -19.30 -17.41
C GLY A 261 1.83 -20.16 -17.78
N LYS A 262 1.06 -20.63 -16.79
CA LYS A 262 -0.06 -21.55 -17.04
C LYS A 262 -1.41 -21.02 -16.58
N THR A 263 -1.43 -20.28 -15.48
CA THR A 263 -2.65 -20.03 -14.72
C THR A 263 -2.98 -18.55 -14.62
N LEU A 264 -4.22 -18.23 -14.25
CA LEU A 264 -4.62 -16.87 -13.96
C LEU A 264 -3.85 -16.29 -12.77
N TRP A 265 -3.42 -17.14 -11.84
CA TRP A 265 -2.52 -16.75 -10.75
C TRP A 265 -1.16 -16.29 -11.27
N ASP A 266 -0.55 -17.02 -12.23
CA ASP A 266 0.68 -16.59 -12.89
C ASP A 266 0.50 -15.22 -13.59
N ALA A 267 -0.64 -15.02 -14.26
CA ALA A 267 -0.91 -13.77 -14.96
C ALA A 267 -1.16 -12.59 -14.00
N TYR A 268 -1.85 -12.84 -12.88
CA TYR A 268 -2.00 -11.86 -11.82
C TYR A 268 -0.64 -11.47 -11.23
N ASN A 269 0.18 -12.46 -10.88
CA ASN A 269 1.51 -12.26 -10.33
C ASN A 269 2.43 -11.51 -11.31
N ALA A 270 2.35 -11.82 -12.61
CA ALA A 270 3.10 -11.13 -13.65
C ALA A 270 2.84 -9.62 -13.66
N VAL A 271 1.56 -9.23 -13.51
CA VAL A 271 1.16 -7.84 -13.38
C VAL A 271 1.70 -7.26 -12.07
N THR A 272 1.55 -7.95 -10.94
CA THR A 272 2.04 -7.45 -9.65
C THR A 272 3.56 -7.21 -9.67
N GLU A 273 4.34 -8.15 -10.20
CA GLU A 273 5.79 -8.03 -10.34
C GLU A 273 6.17 -6.84 -11.23
N TRP A 274 5.45 -6.66 -12.34
CA TRP A 274 5.65 -5.50 -13.20
C TRP A 274 5.37 -4.19 -12.46
N LEU A 275 4.27 -4.09 -11.72
CA LEU A 275 3.93 -2.91 -10.93
C LEU A 275 4.98 -2.61 -9.84
N ASP A 276 5.55 -3.63 -9.23
CA ASP A 276 6.42 -3.50 -8.07
C ASP A 276 7.87 -3.20 -8.45
N HIS A 277 8.37 -3.83 -9.51
CA HIS A 277 9.79 -3.83 -9.81
C HIS A 277 10.15 -3.11 -11.11
N GLN A 278 9.23 -2.95 -12.05
CA GLN A 278 9.55 -2.54 -13.43
C GLN A 278 8.84 -1.24 -13.84
N ARG A 279 7.58 -1.06 -13.45
CA ARG A 279 6.74 0.07 -13.87
C ARG A 279 6.96 1.33 -13.03
N GLY A 280 7.81 2.23 -13.51
CA GLY A 280 7.98 3.59 -12.99
C GLY A 280 9.36 4.14 -13.30
N ILE A 281 9.54 5.45 -13.09
CA ILE A 281 10.74 6.19 -13.53
C ILE A 281 11.96 5.84 -12.65
N SER A 282 11.76 5.80 -11.33
CA SER A 282 12.80 5.45 -10.38
C SER A 282 12.31 4.42 -9.38
N ALA A 283 13.26 3.81 -8.70
CA ALA A 283 12.99 2.82 -7.69
C ALA A 283 11.98 3.29 -6.62
N ILE A 284 12.12 4.56 -6.27
CA ILE A 284 11.41 5.15 -5.15
C ILE A 284 10.04 5.68 -5.60
N ASP A 285 9.93 6.24 -6.81
CA ASP A 285 8.62 6.61 -7.38
C ASP A 285 7.71 5.38 -7.55
N ARG A 286 8.31 4.21 -7.83
CA ARG A 286 7.58 2.94 -7.88
C ARG A 286 6.99 2.57 -6.53
N LEU A 287 7.75 2.74 -5.44
CA LEU A 287 7.29 2.43 -4.09
C LEU A 287 6.08 3.31 -3.71
N GLU A 288 6.17 4.63 -3.95
CA GLU A 288 5.04 5.53 -3.71
C GLU A 288 3.82 5.20 -4.61
N SER A 289 4.04 4.97 -5.91
CA SER A 289 2.96 4.63 -6.84
C SER A 289 2.27 3.30 -6.48
N THR A 290 3.05 2.35 -5.96
CA THR A 290 2.61 1.01 -5.54
C THR A 290 1.72 1.08 -4.31
N TRP A 291 1.96 2.03 -3.40
CA TRP A 291 1.14 2.18 -2.20
C TRP A 291 -0.04 3.12 -2.42
N PHE A 292 0.18 4.22 -3.14
CA PHE A 292 -0.74 5.37 -3.10
C PHE A 292 -1.17 5.88 -4.48
N GLY A 293 -0.45 5.49 -5.52
CA GLY A 293 -0.58 6.10 -6.84
C GLY A 293 -1.25 5.20 -7.87
N SER A 294 -0.77 5.36 -9.10
CA SER A 294 -1.34 4.67 -10.26
C SER A 294 -1.15 3.15 -10.21
N ASN A 295 -0.05 2.66 -9.64
CA ASN A 295 0.22 1.21 -9.54
C ASN A 295 -0.76 0.55 -8.56
N ALA A 296 -1.07 1.18 -7.42
CA ALA A 296 -2.06 0.69 -6.46
C ALA A 296 -3.46 0.51 -7.10
N ARG A 297 -3.89 1.50 -7.89
CA ARG A 297 -5.16 1.44 -8.64
C ARG A 297 -5.16 0.33 -9.68
N LEU A 298 -4.05 0.20 -10.41
CA LEU A 298 -3.91 -0.82 -11.44
C LEU A 298 -3.87 -2.24 -10.87
N ARG A 299 -3.26 -2.46 -9.68
CA ARG A 299 -3.30 -3.74 -8.96
C ARG A 299 -4.72 -4.16 -8.61
N THR A 300 -5.55 -3.22 -8.18
CA THR A 300 -6.96 -3.51 -7.88
C THR A 300 -7.72 -3.88 -9.14
N LYS A 301 -7.47 -3.15 -10.23
CA LYS A 301 -8.06 -3.48 -11.51
C LYS A 301 -7.60 -4.85 -12.02
N ALA A 302 -6.35 -5.23 -11.76
CA ALA A 302 -5.82 -6.56 -12.05
C ALA A 302 -6.56 -7.64 -11.27
N HIS A 303 -6.72 -7.46 -9.95
CA HIS A 303 -7.49 -8.40 -9.12
C HIS A 303 -8.94 -8.51 -9.59
N GLN A 304 -9.63 -7.39 -9.80
CA GLN A 304 -11.01 -7.38 -10.28
C GLN A 304 -11.14 -8.05 -11.65
N ALA A 305 -10.23 -7.77 -12.58
CA ALA A 305 -10.23 -8.40 -13.90
C ALA A 305 -10.05 -9.92 -13.82
N ALA A 306 -9.26 -10.41 -12.86
CA ALA A 306 -9.11 -11.84 -12.61
C ALA A 306 -10.40 -12.45 -12.06
N ILE A 307 -11.04 -11.81 -11.06
CA ILE A 307 -12.34 -12.26 -10.53
C ILE A 307 -13.42 -12.28 -11.62
N ASP A 308 -13.50 -11.23 -12.43
CA ASP A 308 -14.47 -11.15 -13.54
C ASP A 308 -14.23 -12.27 -14.57
N LEU A 309 -12.97 -12.68 -14.77
CA LEU A 309 -12.62 -13.77 -15.68
C LEU A 309 -12.99 -15.14 -15.09
N LEU A 310 -12.81 -15.34 -13.78
CA LEU A 310 -13.26 -16.56 -13.08
C LEU A 310 -14.78 -16.72 -13.14
N GLN A 311 -15.53 -15.62 -13.01
CA GLN A 311 -16.99 -15.66 -13.05
C GLN A 311 -17.56 -15.77 -14.46
N ASN A 312 -16.89 -15.18 -15.46
CA ASN A 312 -17.32 -15.18 -16.86
C ASN A 312 -16.12 -15.47 -17.79
N PRO A 313 -15.80 -16.76 -18.01
CA PRO A 313 -14.69 -17.16 -18.89
C PRO A 313 -14.94 -16.84 -20.38
N SER A 314 -16.16 -16.46 -20.75
CA SER A 314 -16.54 -16.15 -22.11
C SER A 314 -15.97 -14.80 -22.57
N ILE A 315 -15.43 -14.82 -23.79
CA ILE A 315 -14.67 -13.73 -24.41
C ILE A 315 -15.63 -12.68 -24.96
N ASP A 316 -16.23 -11.86 -24.08
CA ASP A 316 -17.04 -10.75 -24.57
C ASP A 316 -16.16 -9.50 -24.82
N ARG A 317 -15.62 -9.41 -26.05
CA ARG A 317 -14.77 -8.29 -26.53
C ARG A 317 -15.50 -6.94 -26.54
N GLN A 318 -16.82 -6.89 -26.30
CA GLN A 318 -17.64 -5.68 -26.46
C GLN A 318 -17.74 -4.80 -25.20
N SER A 319 -17.38 -5.29 -24.02
CA SER A 319 -17.60 -4.58 -22.75
C SER A 319 -16.54 -3.52 -22.40
N ILE A 320 -15.37 -3.53 -23.06
CA ILE A 320 -14.19 -2.71 -22.69
C ILE A 320 -14.43 -1.19 -22.90
N SER A 321 -15.47 -0.76 -23.63
CA SER A 321 -15.72 0.66 -23.91
C SER A 321 -16.81 1.34 -23.07
N ARG A 322 -17.49 0.67 -22.14
CA ARG A 322 -18.63 1.28 -21.41
C ARG A 322 -18.29 1.92 -20.06
N SER A 323 -17.15 1.60 -19.45
CA SER A 323 -16.80 2.12 -18.11
C SER A 323 -16.19 3.53 -18.10
N SER A 324 -15.86 4.11 -19.25
CA SER A 324 -15.24 5.45 -19.34
C SER A 324 -16.20 6.57 -19.79
N ARG A 325 -17.51 6.31 -19.89
CA ARG A 325 -18.50 7.33 -20.34
C ARG A 325 -19.82 7.43 -19.57
N SER A 326 -19.99 6.76 -18.42
CA SER A 326 -21.23 6.88 -17.64
C SER A 326 -20.94 7.17 -16.18
N ASN A 327 -20.78 8.46 -15.86
CA ASN A 327 -21.13 9.08 -14.56
C ASN A 327 -21.03 10.62 -14.64
N LEU A 328 -21.49 11.19 -15.75
CA LEU A 328 -21.76 12.62 -15.87
C LEU A 328 -23.10 12.81 -16.62
N VAL A 329 -24.19 12.40 -15.97
CA VAL A 329 -25.52 12.90 -16.31
C VAL A 329 -26.27 13.16 -15.01
N SER A 330 -26.31 14.46 -14.67
CA SER A 330 -27.46 15.19 -14.13
C SER A 330 -28.34 14.49 -13.10
N LEU A 331 -28.30 14.98 -11.86
CA LEU A 331 -29.51 15.28 -11.10
C LEU A 331 -29.26 16.58 -10.33
N TYR A 332 -30.25 17.47 -10.42
CA TYR A 332 -30.35 18.79 -9.81
C TYR A 332 -30.19 18.78 -8.30
#